data_AF-A0A1F8MW83-F1
#
_entry.id   AF-A0A1F8MW83-F1
#
_cell.length_a   1.000
_cell.length_b   1.000
_cell.length_c   1.000
_cell.angle_alpha   90.00
_cell.angle_beta   90.00
_cell.angle_gamma   90.00
#
_symmetry.space_group_name_H-M   'P 1'
#
loop_
_entity.id
_entity.type
_entity.pdbx_description
1 polymer ?
#
loop_
_entity_poly.entity_id
_entity_poly.type
_entity_poly.pdbx_seq_one_letter_code
_entity_poly.pdbx_strand_id
1 'polypeptide(L)'
;MSQRFSKLKTDSTQQNGGEGLLARIDMTAAFIVIPFLIQWIFFVFIGRVLFIYHFFPNVLFTILAATLWAEWLWKKYKWGKWVIAAYLVINVVCFAIFFTVISGLPMTTHYWDVFRWMRGWVT
;
A
#
# COMPACT_ATOMS: atom_id res chain seq x y z
N MET A 1 29.65 -6.46 45.55
CA MET A 1 28.90 -5.29 45.02
C MET A 1 29.08 -5.05 43.51
N SER A 2 30.19 -5.50 42.88
CA SER A 2 30.51 -5.22 41.46
C SER A 2 29.72 -6.04 40.41
N GLN A 3 29.26 -7.26 40.73
CA GLN A 3 28.64 -8.14 39.73
C GLN A 3 27.25 -7.68 39.24
N ARG A 4 26.51 -6.90 40.04
CA ARG A 4 25.20 -6.35 39.65
C ARG A 4 25.30 -5.34 38.50
N PHE A 5 26.38 -4.56 38.44
CA PHE A 5 26.58 -3.57 37.38
C PHE A 5 26.91 -4.20 36.03
N SER A 6 27.60 -5.36 36.03
CA SER A 6 27.87 -6.10 34.79
C SER A 6 26.58 -6.64 34.16
N LYS A 7 25.66 -7.15 34.98
CA LYS A 7 24.39 -7.73 34.52
C LYS A 7 23.47 -6.69 33.88
N LEU A 8 23.43 -5.48 34.42
CA LEU A 8 22.63 -4.35 33.87
C LEU A 8 23.15 -3.88 32.50
N LYS A 9 24.45 -4.01 32.24
CA LYS A 9 25.04 -3.63 30.95
C LYS A 9 24.77 -4.67 29.86
N THR A 10 24.71 -5.95 30.22
CA THR A 10 24.35 -7.03 29.30
C THR A 10 22.86 -6.98 28.93
N ASP A 11 21.99 -6.62 29.87
CA ASP A 11 20.54 -6.48 29.64
C ASP A 11 20.21 -5.30 28.71
N SER A 12 20.84 -4.14 28.93
CA SER A 12 20.66 -2.96 28.07
C SER A 12 21.19 -3.15 26.64
N THR A 13 22.18 -4.01 26.45
CA THR A 13 22.70 -4.35 25.10
C THR A 13 21.78 -5.33 24.37
N GLN A 14 21.13 -6.25 25.09
CA GLN A 14 20.09 -7.15 24.56
C GLN A 14 18.78 -6.39 24.24
N GLN A 15 18.39 -5.43 25.08
CA GLN A 15 17.23 -4.56 24.86
C GLN A 15 17.42 -3.68 23.61
N ASN A 16 18.61 -3.11 23.41
CA ASN A 16 18.96 -2.33 22.21
C ASN A 16 19.05 -3.21 20.94
N GLY A 17 19.37 -4.50 21.08
CA GLY A 17 19.34 -5.46 19.96
C GLY A 17 17.93 -5.76 19.44
N GLY A 18 16.93 -5.80 20.34
CA GLY A 18 15.51 -5.94 20.01
C GLY A 18 14.89 -4.64 19.49
N GLU A 19 15.23 -3.50 20.11
CA GLU A 19 14.85 -2.16 19.65
C GLU A 19 15.51 -1.81 18.31
N GLY A 20 16.70 -2.34 18.04
CA GLY A 20 17.39 -2.19 16.77
C GLY A 20 16.75 -2.99 15.63
N LEU A 21 16.04 -4.09 15.89
CA LEU A 21 15.24 -4.77 14.86
C LEU A 21 13.94 -4.01 14.59
N LEU A 22 13.28 -3.54 15.66
CA LEU A 22 12.08 -2.72 15.55
C LEU A 22 12.36 -1.35 14.90
N ALA A 23 13.52 -0.74 15.15
CA ALA A 23 13.97 0.48 14.48
C ALA A 23 14.33 0.28 12.99
N ARG A 24 14.54 -0.96 12.55
CA ARG A 24 14.70 -1.32 11.12
C ARG A 24 13.36 -1.53 10.43
N ILE A 25 12.32 -1.86 11.18
CA ILE A 25 10.95 -1.80 10.68
C ILE A 25 10.60 -0.33 10.68
N ASP A 26 10.50 0.26 9.49
CA ASP A 26 10.09 1.66 9.38
C ASP A 26 8.72 1.79 10.04
N MET A 27 8.67 2.40 11.23
CA MET A 27 7.48 2.41 12.10
C MET A 27 6.28 3.02 11.36
N THR A 28 6.55 3.96 10.46
CA THR A 28 5.57 4.55 9.55
C THR A 28 5.01 3.53 8.56
N ALA A 29 5.85 2.68 7.98
CA ALA A 29 5.40 1.63 7.06
C ALA A 29 4.61 0.55 7.80
N ALA A 30 5.06 0.15 9.00
CA ALA A 30 4.35 -0.80 9.84
C ALA A 30 2.95 -0.28 10.22
N PHE A 31 2.85 1.01 10.57
CA PHE A 31 1.58 1.66 10.90
C PHE A 31 0.56 1.63 9.75
N ILE A 32 1.00 1.57 8.50
CA ILE A 32 0.11 1.50 7.33
C ILE A 32 -0.24 0.03 6.99
N VAL A 33 0.76 -0.86 7.01
CA VAL A 33 0.59 -2.26 6.58
C VAL A 33 -0.21 -3.08 7.59
N ILE A 34 -0.01 -2.85 8.90
CA ILE A 34 -0.73 -3.59 9.95
C ILE A 34 -2.25 -3.42 9.84
N PRO A 35 -2.83 -2.20 9.82
CA PRO A 35 -4.27 -2.04 9.68
C PRO A 35 -4.81 -2.54 8.33
N PHE A 36 -4.03 -2.40 7.24
CA PHE A 36 -4.39 -2.97 5.94
C PHE A 36 -4.57 -4.51 6.02
N LEU A 37 -3.63 -5.21 6.67
CA LEU A 37 -3.71 -6.66 6.84
C LEU A 37 -4.82 -7.08 7.80
N ILE A 38 -5.00 -6.37 8.91
CA ILE A 38 -6.08 -6.66 9.87
C ILE A 38 -7.44 -6.53 9.18
N GLN A 39 -7.62 -5.49 8.35
CA GLN A 39 -8.86 -5.29 7.61
C GLN A 39 -9.12 -6.43 6.62
N TRP A 40 -8.09 -6.89 5.92
CA TRP A 40 -8.18 -8.08 5.06
C TRP A 40 -8.56 -9.34 5.84
N ILE A 41 -7.87 -9.60 6.94
CA ILE A 41 -8.11 -10.77 7.80
C ILE A 41 -9.53 -10.76 8.35
N PHE A 42 -10.03 -9.59 8.76
CA PHE A 42 -11.41 -9.44 9.24
C PHE A 42 -12.44 -9.90 8.19
N PHE A 43 -12.24 -9.55 6.91
CA PHE A 43 -13.14 -9.96 5.84
C PHE A 43 -13.06 -11.44 5.46
N VAL A 44 -11.92 -12.10 5.67
CA VAL A 44 -11.77 -13.54 5.41
C VAL A 44 -12.68 -14.39 6.32
N PHE A 45 -12.95 -13.93 7.54
CA PHE A 45 -13.79 -14.66 8.50
C PHE A 45 -15.29 -14.39 8.35
N ILE A 46 -15.70 -13.50 7.45
CA ILE A 46 -17.12 -13.16 7.24
C ILE A 46 -17.75 -14.16 6.25
N GLY A 47 -18.71 -14.96 6.74
CA GLY A 47 -19.44 -15.95 5.93
C GLY A 47 -20.54 -15.40 5.01
N ARG A 48 -20.49 -14.10 4.64
CA ARG A 48 -21.46 -13.47 3.73
C ARG A 48 -20.81 -13.13 2.40
N VAL A 49 -21.62 -12.93 1.35
CA VAL A 49 -21.13 -12.45 0.05
C VAL A 49 -20.55 -11.05 0.21
N LEU A 50 -19.26 -10.90 -0.12
CA LEU A 50 -18.53 -9.64 -0.09
C LEU A 50 -18.43 -9.06 -1.49
N PHE A 51 -18.73 -7.77 -1.61
CA PHE A 51 -18.54 -7.01 -2.82
C PHE A 51 -17.29 -6.12 -2.74
N ILE A 52 -16.79 -5.70 -3.91
CA ILE A 52 -15.53 -4.94 -4.04
C ILE A 52 -15.49 -3.65 -3.21
N TYR A 53 -16.63 -3.01 -2.94
CA TYR A 53 -16.71 -1.76 -2.17
C TYR A 53 -16.30 -1.92 -0.70
N HIS A 54 -16.32 -3.13 -0.13
CA HIS A 54 -15.82 -3.39 1.23
C HIS A 54 -14.32 -3.14 1.33
N PHE A 55 -13.59 -3.22 0.21
CA PHE A 55 -12.16 -2.96 0.13
C PHE A 55 -11.84 -1.47 -0.09
N PHE A 56 -12.83 -0.57 -0.13
CA PHE A 56 -12.60 0.86 -0.32
C PHE A 56 -11.64 1.47 0.72
N PRO A 57 -11.72 1.15 2.03
CA PRO A 57 -10.78 1.70 3.00
C PRO A 57 -9.33 1.21 2.78
N ASN A 58 -9.14 -0.01 2.27
CA ASN A 58 -7.82 -0.54 1.92
C ASN A 58 -7.13 0.29 0.83
N VAL A 59 -7.90 0.98 -0.02
CA VAL A 59 -7.35 1.89 -1.04
C VAL A 59 -6.61 3.06 -0.40
N LEU A 60 -7.14 3.63 0.70
CA LEU A 60 -6.49 4.73 1.42
C LEU A 60 -5.12 4.32 1.96
N PHE A 61 -5.04 3.15 2.59
CA PHE A 61 -3.77 2.60 3.07
C PHE A 61 -2.79 2.29 1.92
N THR A 62 -3.30 1.83 0.78
CA THR A 62 -2.47 1.58 -0.42
C THR A 62 -1.89 2.88 -0.98
N ILE A 63 -2.67 3.97 -1.01
CA ILE A 63 -2.19 5.29 -1.44
C ILE A 63 -1.09 5.77 -0.48
N LEU A 64 -1.29 5.65 0.84
CA LEU A 64 -0.26 6.00 1.82
C LEU A 64 1.03 5.18 1.63
N ALA A 65 0.91 3.86 1.43
CA ALA A 65 2.05 3.00 1.14
C ALA A 65 2.77 3.41 -0.16
N ALA A 66 2.02 3.77 -1.20
CA ALA A 66 2.59 4.27 -2.47
C ALA A 66 3.34 5.59 -2.28
N THR A 67 2.86 6.49 -1.42
CA THR A 67 3.57 7.74 -1.13
C THR A 67 4.90 7.52 -0.40
N LEU A 68 4.95 6.58 0.57
CA LEU A 68 6.20 6.19 1.22
C LEU A 68 7.17 5.56 0.22
N TRP A 69 6.66 4.71 -0.67
CA TRP A 69 7.47 4.12 -1.73
C TRP A 69 8.06 5.19 -2.66
N ALA A 70 7.26 6.19 -3.03
CA ALA A 70 7.72 7.33 -3.82
C ALA A 70 8.77 8.17 -3.08
N GLU A 71 8.57 8.45 -1.79
CA GLU A 71 9.54 9.17 -0.97
C GLU A 71 10.88 8.41 -0.88
N TRP A 72 10.82 7.10 -0.64
CA TRP A 72 12.00 6.24 -0.62
C TRP A 72 12.73 6.25 -1.96
N LEU A 73 12.00 6.13 -3.07
CA LEU A 73 12.57 6.14 -4.42
C LEU A 73 13.23 7.49 -4.75
N TRP A 74 12.60 8.58 -4.33
CA TRP A 74 13.11 9.94 -4.52
C TRP A 74 14.42 10.19 -3.74
N LYS A 75 14.49 9.72 -2.49
CA LYS A 75 15.69 9.86 -1.65
C LYS A 75 16.84 8.97 -2.12
N LYS A 76 16.53 7.76 -2.57
CA LYS A 76 17.56 6.76 -2.92
C LYS A 76 18.16 6.97 -4.30
N TYR A 77 17.39 7.48 -5.27
CA TYR A 77 17.87 7.57 -6.64
C TYR A 77 17.51 8.88 -7.36
N LYS A 78 18.49 9.44 -8.10
CA LYS A 78 18.32 10.69 -8.87
C LYS A 78 17.28 10.58 -9.99
N TRP A 79 17.13 9.41 -10.62
CA TRP A 79 16.08 9.11 -11.61
C TRP A 79 14.69 8.86 -11.01
N GLY A 80 14.56 8.78 -9.68
CA GLY A 80 13.30 8.45 -9.01
C GLY A 80 12.18 9.45 -9.33
N LYS A 81 12.55 10.72 -9.56
CA LYS A 81 11.61 11.78 -9.94
C LYS A 81 10.88 11.46 -11.25
N TRP A 82 11.59 10.94 -12.24
CA TRP A 82 11.02 10.57 -13.53
C TRP A 82 10.09 9.37 -13.41
N VAL A 83 10.45 8.38 -12.60
CA VAL A 83 9.59 7.20 -12.34
C VAL A 83 8.29 7.62 -11.65
N ILE A 84 8.37 8.51 -10.66
CA ILE A 84 7.18 9.03 -9.96
C ILE A 84 6.31 9.85 -10.90
N ALA A 85 6.92 10.72 -11.72
CA ALA A 85 6.18 11.50 -12.71
C ALA A 85 5.46 10.58 -13.73
N ALA A 86 6.15 9.56 -14.25
CA ALA A 86 5.55 8.58 -15.15
C ALA A 86 4.39 7.83 -14.47
N TYR A 87 4.57 7.39 -13.22
CA TYR A 87 3.51 6.75 -12.44
C TYR A 87 2.28 7.66 -12.28
N LEU A 88 2.46 8.94 -11.96
CA LEU A 88 1.36 9.89 -11.83
C LEU A 88 0.64 10.15 -13.16
N VAL A 89 1.39 10.30 -14.26
CA VAL A 89 0.82 10.47 -15.60
C VAL A 89 -0.03 9.25 -15.97
N ILE A 90 0.48 8.04 -15.73
CA ILE A 90 -0.28 6.80 -15.98
C ILE A 90 -1.57 6.79 -15.14
N ASN A 91 -1.53 7.18 -13.87
CA ASN A 91 -2.73 7.26 -13.04
C ASN A 91 -3.76 8.24 -13.58
N VAL A 92 -3.35 9.42 -14.07
CA VAL A 92 -4.25 10.39 -14.68
C VAL A 92 -4.86 9.87 -15.98
N VAL A 93 -4.07 9.22 -16.83
CA VAL A 93 -4.55 8.61 -18.08
C VAL A 93 -5.54 7.49 -17.78
N CYS A 94 -5.22 6.59 -16.85
CA CYS A 94 -6.13 5.56 -16.39
C CYS A 94 -7.41 6.17 -15.84
N PHE A 95 -7.31 7.20 -14.99
CA PHE A 95 -8.48 7.90 -14.46
C PHE A 95 -9.34 8.49 -15.58
N ALA A 96 -8.76 9.17 -16.57
CA ALA A 96 -9.51 9.75 -17.69
C ALA A 96 -10.25 8.69 -18.51
N ILE A 97 -9.60 7.54 -18.75
CA ILE A 97 -10.19 6.39 -19.43
C ILE A 97 -11.35 5.84 -18.59
N PHE A 98 -11.12 5.46 -17.33
CA PHE A 98 -12.16 4.88 -16.46
C PHE A 98 -13.23 5.88 -16.00
N PHE A 99 -12.97 7.18 -16.04
CA PHE A 99 -13.92 8.22 -15.64
C PHE A 99 -15.20 8.14 -16.46
N THR A 100 -15.07 7.87 -17.76
CA THR A 100 -16.21 7.69 -18.65
C THR A 100 -17.08 6.50 -18.22
N VAL A 101 -16.48 5.42 -17.72
CA VAL A 101 -17.20 4.23 -17.19
C VAL A 101 -17.93 4.57 -15.89
N ILE A 102 -17.27 5.29 -14.99
CA ILE A 102 -17.81 5.64 -13.66
C ILE A 102 -18.93 6.70 -13.77
N SER A 103 -18.82 7.63 -14.73
CA SER A 103 -19.80 8.70 -14.95
C SER A 103 -21.03 8.26 -15.75
N GLY A 104 -21.02 7.06 -16.32
CA GLY A 104 -22.15 6.55 -17.11
C GLY A 104 -22.38 7.31 -18.43
N LEU A 105 -21.34 7.92 -18.99
CA LEU A 105 -21.44 8.62 -20.27
C LEU A 105 -21.71 7.62 -21.42
N PRO A 106 -22.44 8.03 -22.47
CA PRO A 106 -22.72 7.16 -23.61
C PRO A 106 -21.41 6.79 -24.33
N MET A 107 -21.10 5.50 -24.36
CA MET A 107 -19.90 4.94 -24.99
C MET A 107 -20.23 4.25 -26.31
N THR A 108 -19.34 4.38 -27.28
CA THR A 108 -19.40 3.59 -28.51
C THR A 108 -18.94 2.14 -28.25
N THR A 109 -19.42 1.19 -29.05
CA THR A 109 -19.10 -0.24 -28.91
C THR A 109 -17.60 -0.55 -29.00
N HIS A 110 -16.83 0.22 -29.77
CA HIS A 110 -15.38 0.08 -29.84
C HIS A 110 -14.66 0.41 -28.53
N TYR A 111 -15.16 1.37 -27.74
CA TYR A 111 -14.58 1.64 -26.42
C TYR A 111 -14.74 0.43 -25.50
N TRP A 112 -15.89 -0.25 -25.54
CA TRP A 112 -16.12 -1.47 -24.75
C TRP A 112 -15.14 -2.58 -25.04
N ASP A 113 -14.78 -2.80 -26.31
CA ASP A 113 -13.80 -3.83 -26.68
C ASP A 113 -12.40 -3.51 -26.14
N VAL A 114 -12.03 -2.22 -26.12
CA VAL A 114 -10.78 -1.76 -25.50
C VAL A 114 -10.83 -1.98 -23.99
N PHE A 115 -11.96 -1.86 -23.30
CA PHE A 115 -12.04 -2.07 -21.84
C PHE A 115 -12.02 -3.55 -21.40
N ARG A 116 -12.16 -4.52 -22.32
CA ARG A 116 -12.13 -5.96 -21.97
C ARG A 116 -10.70 -6.51 -21.79
N TRP A 117 -9.84 -5.80 -21.06
CA TRP A 117 -8.46 -6.25 -20.79
C TRP A 117 -8.41 -7.57 -20.02
N MET A 118 -9.39 -7.83 -19.15
CA MET A 118 -9.50 -9.10 -18.43
C MET A 118 -10.81 -9.82 -18.77
N ARG A 119 -10.67 -11.12 -19.10
CA ARG A 119 -11.81 -12.03 -19.30
C ARG A 119 -12.53 -12.19 -17.95
N GLY A 120 -13.70 -11.56 -17.81
CA GLY A 120 -14.55 -11.65 -16.60
C GLY A 120 -15.13 -10.33 -16.09
N TRP A 121 -14.81 -9.19 -16.72
CA TRP A 121 -15.32 -7.88 -16.29
C TRP A 121 -16.78 -7.59 -16.66
N VAL A 122 -17.28 -8.23 -17.72
CA VAL A 122 -18.66 -8.10 -18.20
C VAL A 122 -19.06 -9.51 -18.63
N THR A 123 -19.62 -10.27 -17.70
CA THR A 123 -20.25 -11.58 -18.01
C THR A 123 -21.74 -11.43 -17.83
#